data_AF-A0A7X8QJ83-F1
#
_entry.id   AF-A0A7X8QJ83-F1
#
_cell.length_a   1.000
_cell.length_b   1.000
_cell.length_c   1.000
_cell.angle_alpha   90.00
_cell.angle_beta   90.00
_cell.angle_gamma   90.00
#
_symmetry.space_group_name_H-M   'P 1'
#
loop_
_entity.id
_entity.type
_entity.pdbx_description
1 polymer ?
#
loop_
_entity_poly.entity_id
_entity_poly.type
_entity_poly.pdbx_seq_one_letter_code
_entity_poly.pdbx_strand_id
1 'polypeptide(L)'
;MTDFNDRNQRFGDDDPSNQRNFLTGSEDHRKVAPPIAKDDEYFADKTTGQSSVNYGHPGADYVQQKVNYGQYGATHIHPDVNFVPPASPADTFAGNHASPAGYQESLYHGGHNTTGYPPFRNQGEGGRNFTPTSATNYGSQDQPVNPQYQPPKQKGIGTLLACILTGVIVMLVTIPLTLFISGYWSQPRQTLPNILEEFEKPSYENFDSRDIEGEIDDLFRRMIGSSIGGDSTIHIVTDSTDHETVVAVHKLEQIISLLQSEYYIELSESEIVEAMAKGLPEMMDSPHTYYMSPEEYDMSLESDTGRYAGIGATIQVDPNNQVVVSDLHPNGPAEMAGIQIGDVFTAIDGDPIKEGTTAFELSLIVRGEPGTSVTISMYRPSEDRNFDLDITRAIIDQEIIRTKMLTDDIGYLWIDSFTNDLAPEFEESMESLIDQGAKKVVFDLRNNPGGSAQTVSDMLDFLLPKATLVTVEGRSDGEKYTEKWYSDASMGVPEDMTYAILVNENSASASELFSGCLRDLGKAYLIGEKTYGKGTGTMLLPLNDGSAVNITVFQYFLPKGDAVEDVGIEPDKEVILDSELAKLPISRIPQDEDNQLQEAINYLKDQ
;
A
#
# COMPACT_ATOMS: atom_id res chain seq x y z
N MET A 1 46.88 -49.93 -21.77
CA MET A 1 46.13 -49.44 -20.60
C MET A 1 44.91 -48.73 -21.18
N THR A 2 44.02 -49.51 -21.82
CA THR A 2 42.80 -50.09 -21.21
C THR A 2 41.81 -48.98 -20.88
N ASP A 3 40.99 -48.48 -21.82
CA ASP A 3 39.99 -49.15 -22.70
C ASP A 3 38.80 -49.75 -21.89
N PHE A 4 37.53 -49.77 -22.32
CA PHE A 4 36.84 -49.40 -23.58
C PHE A 4 35.70 -48.37 -23.27
N ASN A 5 35.22 -47.47 -24.13
CA ASN A 5 35.05 -47.36 -25.59
C ASN A 5 33.67 -47.85 -26.15
N ASP A 6 32.75 -46.89 -26.24
CA ASP A 6 31.87 -46.52 -27.38
C ASP A 6 31.25 -47.57 -28.35
N ARG A 7 29.94 -47.41 -28.61
CA ARG A 7 29.13 -47.81 -29.79
C ARG A 7 27.85 -46.94 -29.81
N ASN A 8 27.43 -46.16 -30.82
CA ASN A 8 27.64 -46.13 -32.29
C ASN A 8 27.19 -47.42 -33.02
N GLN A 9 26.39 -47.42 -34.11
CA GLN A 9 25.61 -46.39 -34.85
C GLN A 9 24.45 -47.19 -35.58
N ARG A 10 23.67 -46.85 -36.64
CA ARG A 10 23.71 -45.86 -37.75
C ARG A 10 22.39 -45.88 -38.58
N PHE A 11 22.05 -44.77 -39.27
CA PHE A 11 21.14 -44.63 -40.44
C PHE A 11 19.62 -44.87 -40.27
N GLY A 12 18.72 -44.24 -41.05
CA GLY A 12 18.92 -43.13 -42.02
C GLY A 12 17.79 -43.00 -43.07
N ASP A 13 17.66 -41.80 -43.66
CA ASP A 13 17.13 -41.46 -45.00
C ASP A 13 15.62 -41.76 -45.29
N ASP A 14 14.84 -41.05 -46.14
CA ASP A 14 14.98 -39.74 -46.80
C ASP A 14 13.61 -39.21 -47.34
N ASP A 15 13.32 -37.92 -47.09
CA ASP A 15 12.58 -36.94 -47.93
C ASP A 15 11.16 -37.32 -48.53
N PRO A 16 10.52 -36.60 -49.52
CA PRO A 16 9.26 -35.91 -49.15
C PRO A 16 8.07 -35.99 -50.15
N SER A 17 6.98 -35.33 -49.74
CA SER A 17 5.96 -34.65 -50.58
C SER A 17 4.93 -35.49 -51.37
N ASN A 18 3.66 -35.09 -51.25
CA ASN A 18 2.79 -34.88 -52.43
C ASN A 18 1.61 -33.95 -52.14
N GLN A 19 1.00 -33.40 -53.19
CA GLN A 19 -0.17 -32.50 -53.16
C GLN A 19 -1.41 -33.21 -53.74
N ARG A 20 -2.63 -32.77 -53.38
CA ARG A 20 -3.64 -32.15 -54.29
C ARG A 20 -5.08 -32.09 -53.75
N ASN A 21 -5.79 -31.05 -54.17
CA ASN A 21 -7.24 -30.86 -54.01
C ASN A 21 -8.06 -31.65 -55.06
N PHE A 22 -9.32 -31.99 -54.76
CA PHE A 22 -10.46 -32.03 -55.71
C PHE A 22 -11.78 -32.04 -54.88
N LEU A 23 -12.51 -30.91 -54.77
CA LEU A 23 -13.63 -30.41 -55.59
C LEU A 23 -15.05 -30.97 -55.31
N THR A 24 -15.95 -30.03 -54.99
CA THR A 24 -17.38 -29.91 -55.38
C THR A 24 -18.43 -30.97 -55.01
N GLY A 25 -19.56 -30.49 -54.45
CA GLY A 25 -20.84 -31.22 -54.39
C GLY A 25 -21.94 -30.38 -53.70
N SER A 26 -22.79 -29.71 -54.49
CA SER A 26 -23.88 -28.85 -53.99
C SER A 26 -25.25 -29.42 -54.32
N GLU A 27 -26.25 -29.25 -53.44
CA GLU A 27 -27.62 -28.94 -53.90
C GLU A 27 -28.47 -28.24 -52.80
N ASP A 28 -29.53 -27.55 -53.25
CA ASP A 28 -30.41 -26.65 -52.48
C ASP A 28 -31.77 -27.33 -52.22
N HIS A 29 -32.36 -27.20 -51.02
CA HIS A 29 -33.83 -27.11 -50.89
C HIS A 29 -34.27 -26.38 -49.61
N ARG A 30 -35.50 -25.83 -49.64
CA ARG A 30 -35.93 -24.67 -48.83
C ARG A 30 -37.29 -24.87 -48.13
N LYS A 31 -37.44 -24.29 -46.93
CA LYS A 31 -38.71 -24.03 -46.20
C LYS A 31 -39.41 -25.34 -45.72
N VAL A 32 -40.31 -25.36 -44.73
CA VAL A 32 -41.29 -24.37 -44.22
C VAL A 32 -41.46 -24.53 -42.70
N ALA A 33 -41.73 -23.45 -41.97
CA ALA A 33 -42.24 -23.46 -40.59
C ALA A 33 -43.71 -23.01 -40.54
N PRO A 34 -44.52 -23.55 -39.61
CA PRO A 34 -45.48 -22.73 -38.85
C PRO A 34 -45.75 -23.26 -37.40
N PRO A 35 -46.52 -22.55 -36.56
CA PRO A 35 -46.45 -21.11 -36.30
C PRO A 35 -46.52 -20.76 -34.79
N ILE A 36 -46.42 -19.46 -34.50
CA ILE A 36 -46.64 -18.81 -33.21
C ILE A 36 -47.98 -19.20 -32.54
N ALA A 37 -47.97 -19.34 -31.21
CA ALA A 37 -49.09 -18.97 -30.35
C ALA A 37 -48.60 -17.96 -29.30
N LYS A 38 -49.42 -16.94 -29.01
CA LYS A 38 -49.36 -16.18 -27.76
C LYS A 38 -50.38 -16.79 -26.81
N ASP A 39 -50.24 -16.54 -25.52
CA ASP A 39 -51.33 -15.97 -24.73
C ASP A 39 -50.73 -15.17 -23.54
N ASP A 40 -51.37 -14.05 -23.21
CA ASP A 40 -51.07 -13.24 -22.03
C ASP A 40 -52.03 -13.68 -20.92
N GLU A 41 -51.58 -13.97 -19.69
CA GLU A 41 -52.51 -13.99 -18.55
C GLU A 41 -51.92 -13.41 -17.26
N TYR A 42 -52.46 -12.25 -16.87
CA TYR A 42 -52.30 -11.65 -15.55
C TYR A 42 -53.10 -12.46 -14.52
N PHE A 43 -52.45 -12.92 -13.45
CA PHE A 43 -53.17 -13.18 -12.20
C PHE A 43 -52.43 -12.59 -11.01
N ALA A 44 -53.16 -11.83 -10.21
CA ALA A 44 -52.76 -11.38 -8.90
C ALA A 44 -53.79 -11.87 -7.89
N ASP A 45 -53.34 -12.33 -6.73
CA ASP A 45 -54.18 -12.30 -5.53
C ASP A 45 -53.32 -12.00 -4.29
N LYS A 46 -53.98 -11.61 -3.20
CA LYS A 46 -53.38 -11.21 -1.91
C LYS A 46 -53.93 -12.08 -0.80
N THR A 47 -53.08 -12.45 0.16
CA THR A 47 -53.50 -12.73 1.56
C THR A 47 -52.25 -12.72 2.43
N THR A 48 -51.88 -11.61 3.06
CA THR A 48 -52.33 -11.20 4.41
C THR A 48 -52.34 -12.33 5.44
N GLY A 49 -51.25 -12.44 6.21
CA GLY A 49 -51.14 -13.32 7.38
C GLY A 49 -50.37 -12.65 8.52
N GLN A 50 -51.03 -11.82 9.33
CA GLN A 50 -50.43 -11.29 10.55
C GLN A 50 -50.46 -12.37 11.65
N SER A 51 -49.32 -12.64 12.28
CA SER A 51 -49.28 -13.30 13.59
C SER A 51 -48.18 -12.71 14.47
N SER A 52 -48.54 -11.73 15.29
CA SER A 52 -47.66 -11.15 16.30
C SER A 52 -47.57 -12.08 17.51
N VAL A 53 -46.36 -12.52 17.87
CA VAL A 53 -46.08 -13.04 19.21
C VAL A 53 -44.90 -12.25 19.78
N ASN A 54 -45.14 -11.61 20.92
CA ASN A 54 -44.17 -10.84 21.67
C ASN A 54 -43.82 -11.66 22.92
N TYR A 55 -42.55 -11.67 23.38
CA TYR A 55 -42.14 -11.67 24.80
C TYR A 55 -40.66 -12.03 24.97
N GLY A 56 -39.93 -11.23 25.78
CA GLY A 56 -39.01 -11.81 26.77
C GLY A 56 -37.50 -11.58 26.67
N HIS A 57 -37.02 -10.33 26.61
CA HIS A 57 -35.68 -10.03 27.18
C HIS A 57 -35.69 -10.28 28.69
N PRO A 58 -34.61 -10.87 29.21
CA PRO A 58 -33.63 -10.14 30.01
C PRO A 58 -32.32 -9.96 29.22
N GLY A 59 -31.42 -9.04 29.57
CA GLY A 59 -31.39 -8.18 30.76
C GLY A 59 -30.16 -8.47 31.62
N ALA A 60 -28.98 -8.14 31.11
CA ALA A 60 -27.70 -8.28 31.80
C ALA A 60 -26.79 -7.09 31.47
N ASP A 61 -26.53 -6.22 32.45
CA ASP A 61 -25.52 -5.17 32.33
C ASP A 61 -24.11 -5.80 32.40
N TYR A 62 -23.26 -5.56 31.39
CA TYR A 62 -21.82 -5.72 31.54
C TYR A 62 -21.08 -4.51 30.97
N VAL A 63 -20.41 -3.79 31.87
CA VAL A 63 -19.44 -2.76 31.51
C VAL A 63 -18.13 -3.45 31.17
N GLN A 64 -17.68 -3.33 29.91
CA GLN A 64 -16.29 -3.57 29.55
C GLN A 64 -15.66 -2.29 28.99
N GLN A 65 -14.40 -2.05 29.36
CA GLN A 65 -13.61 -0.96 28.83
C GLN A 65 -13.03 -1.40 27.49
N LYS A 66 -13.40 -0.74 26.38
CA LYS A 66 -12.62 -0.86 25.14
C LYS A 66 -11.20 -0.35 25.42
N VAL A 67 -10.20 -1.22 25.26
CA VAL A 67 -8.78 -0.85 25.27
C VAL A 67 -8.35 -0.73 23.81
N ASN A 68 -8.20 0.50 23.32
CA ASN A 68 -7.62 0.72 21.99
C ASN A 68 -6.13 0.35 22.04
N TYR A 69 -5.74 -0.71 21.33
CA TYR A 69 -4.35 -0.91 20.92
C TYR A 69 -4.14 -0.22 19.57
N GLY A 70 -3.69 1.03 19.62
CA GLY A 70 -3.10 1.68 18.46
C GLY A 70 -1.68 1.19 18.24
N GLN A 71 -1.21 1.23 16.98
CA GLN A 71 0.17 0.97 16.59
C GLN A 71 1.16 1.74 17.48
N TYR A 72 2.07 1.06 18.18
CA TYR A 72 3.42 1.54 18.54
C TYR A 72 4.29 0.36 19.00
N GLY A 73 5.59 0.40 18.69
CA GLY A 73 6.51 -0.74 18.84
C GLY A 73 6.73 -1.24 20.28
N ALA A 74 6.79 -2.56 20.44
CA ALA A 74 6.86 -3.27 21.72
C ALA A 74 8.27 -3.23 22.36
N THR A 75 8.68 -2.06 22.85
CA THR A 75 9.93 -1.90 23.63
C THR A 75 9.90 -2.76 24.91
N HIS A 76 10.69 -3.84 24.90
CA HIS A 76 10.76 -4.78 26.03
C HIS A 76 11.55 -4.19 27.21
N ILE A 77 10.87 -3.92 28.33
CA ILE A 77 11.51 -3.48 29.58
C ILE A 77 11.79 -4.69 30.47
N HIS A 78 13.07 -5.03 30.63
CA HIS A 78 13.52 -5.97 31.65
C HIS A 78 13.84 -5.22 32.96
N PRO A 79 13.41 -5.70 34.14
CA PRO A 79 13.72 -5.05 35.42
C PRO A 79 15.19 -5.26 35.85
N ASP A 80 15.57 -4.50 36.89
CA ASP A 80 16.81 -4.56 37.68
C ASP A 80 18.12 -4.01 37.10
N VAL A 81 18.17 -2.70 36.82
CA VAL A 81 19.41 -1.90 36.96
C VAL A 81 19.14 -0.59 37.70
N ASN A 82 19.84 -0.34 38.81
CA ASN A 82 19.83 0.95 39.51
C ASN A 82 20.80 1.93 38.82
N PHE A 83 20.33 3.13 38.44
CA PHE A 83 21.21 4.24 38.05
C PHE A 83 20.89 5.53 38.83
N VAL A 84 21.95 6.18 39.30
CA VAL A 84 21.91 7.47 40.00
C VAL A 84 22.21 8.59 38.99
N PRO A 85 21.40 9.65 38.90
CA PRO A 85 21.66 10.75 37.96
C PRO A 85 22.85 11.62 38.43
N PRO A 86 23.83 11.92 37.55
CA PRO A 86 24.84 12.94 37.84
C PRO A 86 24.24 14.35 37.76
N ALA A 87 24.80 15.28 38.53
CA ALA A 87 24.30 16.66 38.59
C ALA A 87 24.80 17.52 37.42
N SER A 88 23.95 18.42 36.94
CA SER A 88 24.34 19.51 36.03
C SER A 88 24.85 20.73 36.83
N PRO A 89 25.99 21.35 36.47
CA PRO A 89 26.44 22.60 37.08
C PRO A 89 25.58 23.79 36.64
N ALA A 90 25.27 24.69 37.57
CA ALA A 90 24.68 25.99 37.25
C ALA A 90 25.72 27.09 37.41
N ASP A 91 25.62 28.17 36.62
CA ASP A 91 25.97 29.51 37.09
C ASP A 91 25.19 30.62 36.34
N THR A 92 24.18 31.14 37.05
CA THR A 92 23.90 32.57 37.29
C THR A 92 23.94 33.62 36.16
N PHE A 93 22.84 34.35 36.02
CA PHE A 93 22.83 35.81 36.20
C PHE A 93 21.44 36.31 36.65
N ALA A 94 21.37 37.35 37.49
CA ALA A 94 20.12 38.01 37.92
C ALA A 94 19.70 39.11 36.93
N GLY A 95 18.44 39.56 36.84
CA GLY A 95 17.22 39.27 37.62
C GLY A 95 16.49 40.56 38.00
N ASN A 96 15.14 40.58 38.05
CA ASN A 96 14.36 41.64 38.74
C ASN A 96 12.84 41.35 38.89
N HIS A 97 12.23 42.06 39.83
CA HIS A 97 10.79 42.08 40.20
C HIS A 97 9.82 42.38 39.02
N ALA A 98 8.51 42.11 39.06
CA ALA A 98 7.61 42.07 40.22
C ALA A 98 6.30 41.26 40.02
N SER A 99 5.63 40.94 41.14
CA SER A 99 4.21 40.54 41.28
C SER A 99 3.44 41.69 42.01
N PRO A 100 2.10 41.69 42.27
CA PRO A 100 1.29 40.55 42.77
C PRO A 100 -0.22 40.51 42.40
N ALA A 101 -0.93 39.58 43.07
CA ALA A 101 -2.39 39.43 43.27
C ALA A 101 -3.23 38.68 42.20
N GLY A 102 -4.11 37.73 42.57
CA GLY A 102 -4.28 37.09 43.90
C GLY A 102 -5.59 36.31 44.10
N TYR A 103 -5.56 35.32 45.03
CA TYR A 103 -6.65 34.48 45.58
C TYR A 103 -7.43 33.57 44.58
N GLN A 104 -7.75 32.29 44.78
CA GLN A 104 -7.99 31.31 45.89
C GLN A 104 -9.48 30.88 45.95
N GLU A 105 -9.71 29.54 45.88
CA GLU A 105 -10.66 28.71 46.69
C GLU A 105 -12.18 29.08 46.80
N SER A 106 -13.15 28.15 46.99
CA SER A 106 -13.17 26.67 46.99
C SER A 106 -14.62 26.10 47.05
N LEU A 107 -14.81 24.88 46.53
CA LEU A 107 -15.66 23.76 47.04
C LEU A 107 -17.16 23.93 47.45
N TYR A 108 -18.01 23.11 46.80
CA TYR A 108 -19.08 22.21 47.35
C TYR A 108 -20.54 22.65 47.67
N HIS A 109 -21.45 21.68 47.38
CA HIS A 109 -22.89 21.53 47.69
C HIS A 109 -23.88 22.61 47.17
N GLY A 110 -25.15 22.29 46.78
CA GLY A 110 -25.81 20.99 46.58
C GLY A 110 -27.33 21.05 46.87
N GLY A 111 -28.20 20.42 46.03
CA GLY A 111 -29.62 20.21 46.38
C GLY A 111 -30.66 20.19 45.24
N HIS A 112 -31.44 19.09 45.21
CA HIS A 112 -32.70 18.80 44.49
C HIS A 112 -33.71 19.98 44.31
N ASN A 113 -34.66 19.99 43.35
CA ASN A 113 -35.69 18.95 43.12
C ASN A 113 -36.53 19.08 41.80
N THR A 114 -37.23 17.98 41.47
CA THR A 114 -38.43 17.72 40.60
C THR A 114 -39.42 18.88 40.28
N THR A 115 -40.29 18.94 39.25
CA THR A 115 -41.05 18.01 38.32
C THR A 115 -41.36 18.76 36.98
N GLY A 116 -41.68 18.20 35.79
CA GLY A 116 -42.84 17.36 35.38
C GLY A 116 -43.43 17.78 33.99
N TYR A 117 -44.05 16.85 33.25
CA TYR A 117 -44.59 16.95 31.85
C TYR A 117 -46.17 17.02 31.82
N PRO A 118 -46.92 17.00 30.67
CA PRO A 118 -46.88 17.66 29.33
C PRO A 118 -48.31 18.21 28.96
N PRO A 119 -48.99 18.02 27.77
CA PRO A 119 -48.67 18.07 26.31
C PRO A 119 -49.63 19.03 25.48
N PHE A 120 -49.83 18.77 24.16
CA PHE A 120 -50.89 19.25 23.19
C PHE A 120 -50.58 20.47 22.26
N ARG A 121 -51.00 20.56 20.96
CA ARG A 121 -51.70 19.67 19.97
C ARG A 121 -51.55 20.15 18.49
N ASN A 122 -51.80 19.27 17.51
CA ASN A 122 -51.82 19.49 16.03
C ASN A 122 -52.86 20.50 15.46
N GLN A 123 -52.47 21.20 14.37
CA GLN A 123 -53.19 21.48 13.09
C GLN A 123 -52.28 22.39 12.21
N GLY A 124 -52.34 22.48 10.87
CA GLY A 124 -53.08 21.72 9.83
C GLY A 124 -53.21 22.54 8.52
N GLU A 125 -52.96 21.93 7.35
CA GLU A 125 -53.10 22.52 5.97
C GLU A 125 -52.15 23.72 5.63
N GLY A 126 -51.80 24.05 4.37
CA GLY A 126 -51.92 23.32 3.10
C GLY A 126 -51.72 24.24 1.85
N GLY A 127 -51.01 23.75 0.81
CA GLY A 127 -51.23 24.18 -0.60
C GLY A 127 -50.24 25.12 -1.33
N ARG A 128 -49.62 24.55 -2.39
CA ARG A 128 -49.28 25.14 -3.72
C ARG A 128 -48.23 26.26 -3.87
N ASN A 129 -47.22 25.91 -4.69
CA ASN A 129 -46.51 26.67 -5.73
C ASN A 129 -46.70 28.19 -5.85
N PHE A 130 -45.58 28.94 -5.89
CA PHE A 130 -45.26 29.87 -7.00
C PHE A 130 -43.77 30.30 -6.97
N THR A 131 -43.03 29.99 -8.03
CA THR A 131 -41.87 30.79 -8.49
C THR A 131 -42.41 31.97 -9.32
N PRO A 132 -41.78 33.17 -9.37
CA PRO A 132 -40.57 33.36 -10.19
C PRO A 132 -39.61 34.54 -9.86
N THR A 133 -38.49 34.58 -10.61
CA THR A 133 -37.72 35.78 -11.07
C THR A 133 -37.14 36.81 -10.08
N SER A 134 -35.82 36.72 -9.91
CA SER A 134 -34.79 37.73 -10.26
C SER A 134 -35.13 39.25 -10.29
N ALA A 135 -34.35 40.07 -9.57
CA ALA A 135 -33.99 41.46 -9.92
C ALA A 135 -32.68 41.91 -9.24
N THR A 136 -32.00 42.92 -9.80
CA THR A 136 -30.61 43.35 -9.48
C THR A 136 -30.49 44.64 -8.66
N ASN A 137 -29.42 44.73 -7.84
CA ASN A 137 -28.57 45.90 -7.48
C ASN A 137 -29.17 47.27 -7.07
N TYR A 138 -28.68 47.78 -5.92
CA TYR A 138 -28.28 49.17 -5.54
C TYR A 138 -28.36 49.28 -3.99
N GLY A 139 -27.52 50.00 -3.23
CA GLY A 139 -26.30 50.74 -3.55
C GLY A 139 -26.15 52.02 -2.69
N SER A 140 -25.20 52.06 -1.74
CA SER A 140 -24.92 53.23 -0.86
C SER A 140 -23.44 53.21 -0.38
N GLN A 141 -22.57 54.07 -0.91
CA GLN A 141 -22.27 55.46 -0.48
C GLN A 141 -21.09 55.60 0.51
N ASP A 142 -19.95 55.97 -0.07
CA ASP A 142 -18.79 56.74 0.43
C ASP A 142 -19.13 57.96 1.33
N GLN A 143 -18.29 58.57 2.18
CA GLN A 143 -16.86 58.48 2.67
C GLN A 143 -16.79 59.48 3.91
N PRO A 144 -15.68 60.12 4.40
CA PRO A 144 -14.26 60.10 4.02
C PRO A 144 -13.17 60.13 5.15
N VAL A 145 -11.93 59.84 4.71
CA VAL A 145 -10.59 60.18 5.29
C VAL A 145 -10.03 59.36 6.48
N ASN A 146 -8.75 59.02 6.34
CA ASN A 146 -7.85 58.22 7.20
C ASN A 146 -6.82 59.15 7.90
N PRO A 147 -6.14 58.75 8.99
CA PRO A 147 -4.70 58.51 8.81
C PRO A 147 -4.05 57.38 9.66
N GLN A 148 -3.44 56.43 8.96
CA GLN A 148 -2.30 55.57 9.31
C GLN A 148 -2.28 54.83 10.66
N TYR A 149 -2.36 53.50 10.56
CA TYR A 149 -1.59 52.60 11.41
C TYR A 149 -0.54 51.88 10.55
N GLN A 150 0.71 51.78 11.02
CA GLN A 150 1.80 51.06 10.34
C GLN A 150 2.04 49.72 11.04
N PRO A 151 2.29 48.61 10.32
CA PRO A 151 2.78 47.39 10.94
C PRO A 151 4.14 47.64 11.61
N PRO A 152 4.48 46.91 12.68
CA PRO A 152 5.71 47.16 13.44
C PRO A 152 6.96 46.88 12.59
N LYS A 153 7.88 47.85 12.54
CA LYS A 153 9.16 47.70 11.85
C LYS A 153 10.00 46.61 12.53
N GLN A 154 10.34 45.55 11.81
CA GLN A 154 11.32 44.55 12.25
C GLN A 154 12.68 45.21 12.56
N LYS A 155 12.99 45.37 13.85
CA LYS A 155 14.33 45.71 14.34
C LYS A 155 15.01 44.46 14.88
N GLY A 156 15.59 43.66 13.99
CA GLY A 156 16.34 42.45 14.34
C GLY A 156 17.49 42.16 13.38
N ILE A 157 17.16 41.92 12.12
CA ILE A 157 18.09 41.44 11.07
C ILE A 157 19.33 42.33 10.93
N GLY A 158 19.16 43.67 10.86
CA GLY A 158 20.28 44.60 10.70
C GLY A 158 21.26 44.61 11.90
N THR A 159 20.77 44.38 13.12
CA THR A 159 21.63 44.28 14.31
C THR A 159 22.39 42.96 14.33
N LEU A 160 21.72 41.86 13.96
CA LEU A 160 22.33 40.52 13.90
C LEU A 160 23.46 40.48 12.84
N LEU A 161 23.21 41.00 11.64
CA LEU A 161 24.20 41.13 10.58
C LEU A 161 25.40 42.02 11.00
N ALA A 162 25.15 43.12 11.72
CA ALA A 162 26.22 43.97 12.24
C ALA A 162 27.10 43.23 13.28
N CYS A 163 26.49 42.43 14.17
CA CYS A 163 27.23 41.59 15.12
C CYS A 163 28.08 40.52 14.41
N ILE A 164 27.52 39.84 13.39
CA ILE A 164 28.23 38.83 12.60
C ILE A 164 29.41 39.46 11.84
N LEU A 165 29.21 40.57 11.13
CA LEU A 165 30.31 41.28 10.45
C LEU A 165 31.41 41.71 11.43
N THR A 166 31.03 42.19 12.62
CA THR A 166 31.99 42.62 13.64
C THR A 166 32.80 41.43 14.17
N GLY A 167 32.16 40.28 14.41
CA GLY A 167 32.85 39.05 14.81
C GLY A 167 33.86 38.55 13.77
N VAL A 168 33.46 38.52 12.48
CA VAL A 168 34.33 38.12 11.37
C VAL A 168 35.51 39.09 11.21
N ILE A 169 35.28 40.40 11.28
CA ILE A 169 36.36 41.41 11.24
C ILE A 169 37.31 41.25 12.43
N VAL A 170 36.80 40.97 13.63
CA VAL A 170 37.63 40.71 14.81
C VAL A 170 38.48 39.45 14.60
N MET A 171 37.95 38.33 14.09
CA MET A 171 38.77 37.15 13.78
C MET A 171 39.85 37.46 12.73
N LEU A 172 39.48 38.04 11.59
CA LEU A 172 40.38 38.32 10.47
C LEU A 172 41.48 39.34 10.81
N VAL A 173 41.28 40.21 11.80
CA VAL A 173 42.31 41.15 12.26
C VAL A 173 43.12 40.61 13.44
N THR A 174 42.47 40.00 14.45
CA THR A 174 43.16 39.58 15.67
C THR A 174 44.00 38.32 15.49
N ILE A 175 43.58 37.34 14.68
CA ILE A 175 44.34 36.09 14.51
C ILE A 175 45.68 36.37 13.79
N PRO A 176 45.74 37.06 12.63
CA PRO A 176 47.01 37.40 11.99
C PRO A 176 47.87 38.35 12.85
N LEU A 177 47.26 39.31 13.55
CA LEU A 177 48.00 40.21 14.44
C LEU A 177 48.62 39.46 15.63
N THR A 178 47.93 38.47 16.18
CA THR A 178 48.45 37.64 17.28
C THR A 178 49.60 36.75 16.80
N LEU A 179 49.49 36.14 15.62
CA LEU A 179 50.55 35.36 14.99
C LEU A 179 51.78 36.19 14.60
N PHE A 180 51.57 37.47 14.25
CA PHE A 180 52.65 38.43 13.98
C PHE A 180 53.34 38.88 15.27
N ILE A 181 52.59 39.20 16.33
CA ILE A 181 53.13 39.59 17.65
C ILE A 181 53.81 38.42 18.36
N SER A 182 53.37 37.17 18.15
CA SER A 182 54.01 35.97 18.71
C SER A 182 55.30 35.57 17.97
N GLY A 183 55.76 36.34 16.97
CA GLY A 183 57.04 36.14 16.29
C GLY A 183 57.10 34.96 15.30
N TYR A 184 55.96 34.33 14.98
CA TYR A 184 55.91 33.14 14.12
C TYR A 184 56.30 33.39 12.65
N TRP A 185 56.46 34.66 12.25
CA TRP A 185 56.82 35.09 10.90
C TRP A 185 58.27 35.58 10.74
N SER A 186 59.14 35.43 11.74
CA SER A 186 60.52 35.93 11.73
C SER A 186 61.59 34.88 12.05
N GLN A 187 61.49 33.69 11.45
CA GLN A 187 62.59 32.71 11.39
C GLN A 187 62.87 32.30 9.93
N PRO A 188 64.14 32.31 9.47
CA PRO A 188 64.50 31.95 8.09
C PRO A 188 64.51 30.42 7.89
N ARG A 189 64.20 29.97 6.67
CA ARG A 189 64.31 28.55 6.27
C ARG A 189 65.75 28.02 6.48
N GLN A 190 65.93 27.06 7.39
CA GLN A 190 67.13 26.20 7.39
C GLN A 190 66.93 24.88 8.16
N THR A 191 67.69 23.86 7.74
CA THR A 191 67.93 22.56 8.39
C THR A 191 66.71 21.72 8.81
N LEU A 192 66.17 20.99 7.82
CA LEU A 192 65.53 19.68 8.00
C LEU A 192 66.64 18.60 7.99
N PRO A 193 67.42 18.46 9.09
CA PRO A 193 67.33 17.23 9.88
C PRO A 193 67.60 17.43 11.38
N ASN A 194 66.81 16.78 12.26
CA ASN A 194 67.17 16.40 13.65
C ASN A 194 66.05 15.70 14.46
N ILE A 195 64.88 15.41 13.86
CA ILE A 195 63.75 14.73 14.56
C ILE A 195 63.75 13.19 14.32
N LEU A 196 64.64 12.68 13.46
CA LEU A 196 64.68 11.26 13.03
C LEU A 196 65.82 10.43 13.65
N GLU A 197 66.47 10.91 14.72
CA GLU A 197 67.65 10.23 15.31
C GLU A 197 67.43 9.67 16.73
N GLU A 198 66.18 9.69 17.25
CA GLU A 198 65.83 9.14 18.59
C GLU A 198 64.94 7.88 18.54
N PHE A 199 64.70 7.30 17.35
CA PHE A 199 63.84 6.11 17.15
C PHE A 199 64.50 4.99 16.30
N GLU A 200 65.73 4.58 16.63
CA GLU A 200 66.37 3.41 16.02
C GLU A 200 66.20 2.12 16.84
N LYS A 201 65.07 1.42 16.59
CA LYS A 201 64.91 -0.08 16.68
C LYS A 201 64.99 -0.72 18.08
N PRO A 202 64.59 -2.00 18.26
CA PRO A 202 64.02 -3.00 17.33
C PRO A 202 62.53 -3.29 17.60
N SER A 203 61.74 -4.04 16.81
CA SER A 203 61.85 -4.57 15.44
C SER A 203 60.51 -5.22 15.06
N TYR A 204 59.90 -4.80 13.94
CA TYR A 204 58.99 -5.63 13.14
C TYR A 204 59.15 -5.20 11.68
N GLU A 205 59.13 -6.16 10.75
CA GLU A 205 59.27 -5.91 9.32
C GLU A 205 57.90 -5.83 8.65
N ASN A 206 57.81 -5.09 7.54
CA ASN A 206 56.64 -4.93 6.66
C ASN A 206 55.44 -4.16 7.27
N PHE A 207 55.58 -2.84 7.31
CA PHE A 207 54.46 -1.89 7.23
C PHE A 207 54.93 -0.74 6.33
N ASP A 208 54.19 -0.40 5.27
CA ASP A 208 54.60 0.66 4.34
C ASP A 208 54.04 2.01 4.81
N SER A 209 54.92 2.97 5.10
CA SER A 209 54.50 4.26 5.66
C SER A 209 53.82 5.18 4.64
N ARG A 210 53.85 4.82 3.34
CA ARG A 210 53.31 5.65 2.25
C ARG A 210 51.80 5.61 2.13
N ASP A 211 51.16 4.54 2.59
CA ASP A 211 49.70 4.40 2.53
C ASP A 211 49.04 5.37 3.53
N ILE A 212 49.59 5.50 4.74
CA ILE A 212 49.12 6.43 5.78
C ILE A 212 49.36 7.89 5.38
N GLU A 213 50.49 8.22 4.74
CA GLU A 213 50.71 9.58 4.21
C GLU A 213 49.72 9.91 3.06
N GLY A 214 49.33 8.90 2.27
CA GLY A 214 48.29 9.01 1.25
C GLY A 214 46.90 9.29 1.84
N GLU A 215 46.47 8.47 2.81
CA GLU A 215 45.18 8.65 3.50
C GLU A 215 45.10 10.00 4.23
N ILE A 216 46.19 10.47 4.84
CA ILE A 216 46.21 11.76 5.54
C ILE A 216 46.18 12.94 4.55
N ASP A 217 46.88 12.89 3.42
CA ASP A 217 46.81 13.96 2.40
C ASP A 217 45.43 13.97 1.71
N ASP A 218 44.80 12.81 1.50
CA ASP A 218 43.42 12.70 1.01
C ASP A 218 42.40 13.25 2.01
N LEU A 219 42.52 12.90 3.30
CA LEU A 219 41.68 13.47 4.37
C LEU A 219 41.85 15.00 4.48
N PHE A 220 43.07 15.52 4.26
CA PHE A 220 43.32 16.96 4.21
C PHE A 220 42.73 17.62 2.95
N ARG A 221 42.74 16.95 1.80
CA ARG A 221 42.07 17.41 0.57
C ARG A 221 40.55 17.43 0.74
N ARG A 222 39.96 16.38 1.30
CA ARG A 222 38.54 16.29 1.69
C ARG A 222 38.14 17.44 2.63
N MET A 223 39.01 17.85 3.57
CA MET A 223 38.75 19.00 4.46
C MET A 223 38.91 20.40 3.82
N ILE A 224 39.76 20.58 2.81
CA ILE A 224 40.14 21.93 2.30
C ILE A 224 39.60 22.22 0.88
N GLY A 225 39.33 21.19 0.07
CA GLY A 225 38.87 21.32 -1.31
C GLY A 225 37.52 22.03 -1.47
N SER A 226 36.66 21.91 -0.45
CA SER A 226 35.30 22.50 -0.35
C SER A 226 35.22 24.04 -0.35
N SER A 227 36.31 24.74 -0.65
CA SER A 227 36.43 26.20 -0.49
C SER A 227 36.66 27.01 -1.78
N ILE A 228 37.02 26.38 -2.90
CA ILE A 228 37.32 27.09 -4.19
C ILE A 228 36.86 26.28 -5.42
N GLY A 229 35.58 25.93 -5.47
CA GLY A 229 34.94 25.25 -6.61
C GLY A 229 33.46 25.03 -6.30
N GLY A 230 32.60 25.13 -7.31
CA GLY A 230 31.15 24.99 -7.16
C GLY A 230 30.63 23.57 -7.31
N ASP A 231 31.52 22.58 -7.43
CA ASP A 231 31.17 21.17 -7.58
C ASP A 231 30.89 20.58 -6.20
N SER A 232 29.61 20.41 -5.87
CA SER A 232 29.22 19.50 -4.79
C SER A 232 29.38 18.06 -5.29
N THR A 233 29.87 17.19 -4.42
CA THR A 233 30.09 15.77 -4.71
C THR A 233 29.64 14.95 -3.51
N ILE A 234 28.99 13.82 -3.79
CA ILE A 234 28.48 12.94 -2.73
C ILE A 234 29.66 12.22 -2.07
N HIS A 235 29.81 12.40 -0.76
CA HIS A 235 30.80 11.73 0.06
C HIS A 235 30.11 10.76 1.02
N ILE A 236 30.57 9.51 1.07
CA ILE A 236 29.96 8.45 1.87
C ILE A 236 30.93 8.07 2.98
N VAL A 237 30.66 8.56 4.20
CA VAL A 237 31.46 8.25 5.39
C VAL A 237 30.97 6.94 6.01
N THR A 238 31.91 6.09 6.45
CA THR A 238 31.60 4.89 7.23
C THR A 238 32.49 4.81 8.47
N ASP A 239 31.90 4.51 9.62
CA ASP A 239 32.62 4.23 10.87
C ASP A 239 33.07 2.74 10.96
N SER A 240 32.81 1.94 9.92
CA SER A 240 33.20 0.54 9.90
C SER A 240 34.71 0.37 9.84
N THR A 241 35.26 -0.48 10.71
CA THR A 241 36.67 -0.92 10.67
C THR A 241 36.87 -2.21 9.88
N ASP A 242 35.80 -2.77 9.31
CA ASP A 242 35.89 -3.91 8.40
C ASP A 242 36.41 -3.48 7.01
N HIS A 243 37.44 -4.17 6.53
CA HIS A 243 38.14 -3.81 5.30
C HIS A 243 37.27 -4.01 4.06
N GLU A 244 36.44 -5.06 4.02
CA GLU A 244 35.56 -5.32 2.87
C GLU A 244 34.47 -4.23 2.77
N THR A 245 33.91 -3.81 3.90
CA THR A 245 32.96 -2.70 4.01
C THR A 245 33.57 -1.37 3.55
N VAL A 246 34.78 -1.01 4.02
CA VAL A 246 35.45 0.24 3.62
C VAL A 246 35.76 0.25 2.11
N VAL A 247 36.24 -0.87 1.57
CA VAL A 247 36.49 -1.01 0.13
C VAL A 247 35.19 -0.93 -0.68
N ALA A 248 34.08 -1.49 -0.19
CA ALA A 248 32.78 -1.39 -0.84
C ALA A 248 32.23 0.05 -0.85
N VAL A 249 32.40 0.81 0.24
CA VAL A 249 32.01 2.23 0.32
C VAL A 249 32.85 3.09 -0.62
N HIS A 250 34.17 2.96 -0.61
CA HIS A 250 35.05 3.69 -1.54
C HIS A 250 34.78 3.32 -3.03
N LYS A 251 34.35 2.09 -3.32
CA LYS A 251 33.90 1.69 -4.66
C LYS A 251 32.60 2.39 -5.06
N LEU A 252 31.67 2.58 -4.14
CA LEU A 252 30.41 3.30 -4.39
C LEU A 252 30.66 4.80 -4.66
N GLU A 253 31.50 5.46 -3.86
CA GLU A 253 31.94 6.85 -4.12
C GLU A 253 32.57 7.00 -5.52
N GLN A 254 33.40 6.04 -5.95
CA GLN A 254 33.99 6.03 -7.29
C GLN A 254 32.95 5.88 -8.41
N ILE A 255 31.93 5.02 -8.22
CA ILE A 255 30.84 4.84 -9.20
C ILE A 255 30.04 6.15 -9.33
N ILE A 256 29.68 6.79 -8.22
CA ILE A 256 28.97 8.07 -8.22
C ILE A 256 29.80 9.15 -8.93
N SER A 257 31.10 9.26 -8.59
CA SER A 257 32.01 10.21 -9.21
C SER A 257 32.10 10.04 -10.73
N LEU A 258 32.16 8.79 -11.21
CA LEU A 258 32.18 8.47 -12.65
C LEU A 258 30.83 8.75 -13.35
N LEU A 259 29.70 8.59 -12.65
CA LEU A 259 28.40 9.01 -13.17
C LEU A 259 28.30 10.54 -13.29
N GLN A 260 28.82 11.28 -12.29
CA GLN A 260 28.83 12.74 -12.33
C GLN A 260 29.80 13.32 -13.39
N SER A 261 30.94 12.68 -13.67
CA SER A 261 31.93 13.20 -14.63
C SER A 261 31.84 12.67 -16.06
N GLU A 262 31.45 11.40 -16.25
CA GLU A 262 31.50 10.73 -17.57
C GLU A 262 30.13 10.41 -18.18
N TYR A 263 29.02 10.53 -17.45
CA TYR A 263 27.69 10.30 -18.02
C TYR A 263 27.31 11.46 -18.96
N TYR A 264 26.73 11.12 -20.12
CA TYR A 264 26.50 12.09 -21.20
C TYR A 264 25.30 13.04 -20.95
N ILE A 265 24.56 12.80 -19.86
CA ILE A 265 23.51 13.66 -19.32
C ILE A 265 23.99 14.09 -17.92
N GLU A 266 23.86 15.37 -17.62
CA GLU A 266 24.13 15.92 -16.29
C GLU A 266 23.05 15.41 -15.30
N LEU A 267 23.47 14.73 -14.23
CA LEU A 267 22.60 14.21 -13.18
C LEU A 267 22.74 15.03 -11.91
N SER A 268 21.63 15.40 -11.28
CA SER A 268 21.64 15.99 -9.94
C SER A 268 22.01 14.96 -8.88
N GLU A 269 22.53 15.43 -7.74
CA GLU A 269 22.80 14.57 -6.57
C GLU A 269 21.51 13.87 -6.10
N SER A 270 20.36 14.56 -6.19
CA SER A 270 19.04 13.99 -5.90
C SER A 270 18.70 12.80 -6.79
N GLU A 271 18.90 12.88 -8.11
CA GLU A 271 18.61 11.76 -9.03
C GLU A 271 19.52 10.54 -8.76
N ILE A 272 20.77 10.79 -8.35
CA ILE A 272 21.71 9.71 -7.98
C ILE A 272 21.30 9.06 -6.66
N VAL A 273 20.95 9.85 -5.64
CA VAL A 273 20.49 9.34 -4.33
C VAL A 273 19.17 8.60 -4.47
N GLU A 274 18.23 9.10 -5.28
CA GLU A 274 16.95 8.45 -5.56
C GLU A 274 17.15 7.08 -6.25
N ALA A 275 18.00 7.03 -7.28
CA ALA A 275 18.34 5.78 -7.96
C ALA A 275 19.02 4.75 -7.03
N MET A 276 19.81 5.22 -6.05
CA MET A 276 20.39 4.37 -5.01
C MET A 276 19.36 3.90 -3.98
N ALA A 277 18.42 4.77 -3.58
CA ALA A 277 17.34 4.45 -2.65
C ALA A 277 16.37 3.42 -3.24
N LYS A 278 16.03 3.55 -4.54
CA LYS A 278 15.20 2.58 -5.27
C LYS A 278 15.93 1.25 -5.50
N GLY A 279 17.17 1.29 -5.99
CA GLY A 279 17.92 0.09 -6.36
C GLY A 279 18.41 -0.78 -5.19
N LEU A 280 18.48 -0.27 -3.95
CA LEU A 280 18.96 -1.07 -2.82
C LEU A 280 17.94 -2.13 -2.32
N PRO A 281 16.65 -1.80 -2.09
CA PRO A 281 15.62 -2.79 -1.80
C PRO A 281 15.39 -3.78 -2.96
N GLU A 282 15.33 -3.29 -4.20
CA GLU A 282 15.08 -4.10 -5.42
C GLU A 282 16.14 -5.19 -5.67
N MET A 283 17.32 -5.07 -5.06
CA MET A 283 18.42 -6.04 -5.18
C MET A 283 18.43 -7.11 -4.06
N MET A 284 17.39 -7.19 -3.23
CA MET A 284 17.21 -8.27 -2.24
C MET A 284 16.60 -9.53 -2.86
N ASP A 285 16.86 -10.70 -2.29
CA ASP A 285 16.36 -11.99 -2.80
C ASP A 285 14.83 -12.12 -2.83
N SER A 286 14.10 -11.30 -2.05
CA SER A 286 12.63 -11.29 -2.04
C SER A 286 12.07 -10.29 -3.07
N PRO A 287 11.23 -10.74 -4.03
CA PRO A 287 10.54 -9.85 -4.97
C PRO A 287 9.47 -8.97 -4.29
N HIS A 288 9.27 -9.12 -2.98
CA HIS A 288 8.35 -8.33 -2.18
C HIS A 288 9.09 -7.30 -1.29
N THR A 289 10.41 -7.14 -1.46
CA THR A 289 11.18 -6.03 -0.88
C THR A 289 11.48 -5.00 -1.95
N TYR A 290 10.91 -3.80 -1.85
CA TYR A 290 11.03 -2.75 -2.87
C TYR A 290 10.77 -1.34 -2.30
N TYR A 291 11.21 -0.33 -3.05
CA TYR A 291 10.94 1.09 -2.78
C TYR A 291 9.67 1.55 -3.50
N MET A 292 8.93 2.47 -2.89
CA MET A 292 7.80 3.20 -3.47
C MET A 292 8.11 4.69 -3.45
N SER A 293 7.95 5.39 -4.58
CA SER A 293 7.88 6.86 -4.60
C SER A 293 6.70 7.38 -3.76
N PRO A 294 6.63 8.69 -3.44
CA PRO A 294 5.48 9.25 -2.73
C PRO A 294 4.13 8.95 -3.41
N GLU A 295 4.08 9.00 -4.74
CA GLU A 295 2.88 8.71 -5.53
C GLU A 295 2.53 7.21 -5.53
N GLU A 296 3.53 6.33 -5.57
CA GLU A 296 3.36 4.88 -5.45
C GLU A 296 2.85 4.49 -4.04
N TYR A 297 3.35 5.17 -2.99
CA TYR A 297 2.95 4.97 -1.60
C TYR A 297 1.54 5.50 -1.31
N ASP A 298 1.20 6.73 -1.72
CA ASP A 298 -0.15 7.29 -1.58
C ASP A 298 -1.19 6.41 -2.30
N MET A 299 -0.87 5.88 -3.51
CA MET A 299 -1.74 4.91 -4.20
C MET A 299 -1.93 3.60 -3.41
N SER A 300 -0.90 3.14 -2.71
CA SER A 300 -0.99 1.96 -1.83
C SER A 300 -1.92 2.23 -0.66
N LEU A 301 -1.80 3.40 -0.01
CA LEU A 301 -2.65 3.81 1.12
C LEU A 301 -4.13 3.95 0.73
N GLU A 302 -4.43 4.52 -0.45
CA GLU A 302 -5.80 4.53 -0.99
C GLU A 302 -6.36 3.10 -1.11
N SER A 303 -5.59 2.19 -1.72
CA SER A 303 -6.01 0.83 -2.01
C SER A 303 -6.22 0.01 -0.74
N ASP A 304 -5.37 0.18 0.28
CA ASP A 304 -5.48 -0.42 1.61
C ASP A 304 -6.79 -0.07 2.36
N THR A 305 -7.44 1.03 2.00
CA THR A 305 -8.75 1.45 2.54
C THR A 305 -9.94 1.05 1.66
N GLY A 306 -9.70 0.57 0.44
CA GLY A 306 -10.74 0.37 -0.58
C GLY A 306 -11.32 1.67 -1.13
N ARG A 307 -10.62 2.81 -1.01
CA ARG A 307 -11.13 4.14 -1.40
C ARG A 307 -10.06 4.95 -2.11
N TYR A 308 -10.34 5.38 -3.34
CA TYR A 308 -9.34 6.09 -4.16
C TYR A 308 -9.91 7.28 -4.95
N ALA A 309 -9.07 8.26 -5.26
CA ALA A 309 -9.39 9.44 -6.05
C ALA A 309 -9.12 9.18 -7.55
N GLY A 310 -10.18 8.99 -8.34
CA GLY A 310 -10.04 8.65 -9.75
C GLY A 310 -11.36 8.68 -10.52
N ILE A 311 -11.42 7.93 -11.63
CA ILE A 311 -12.56 7.92 -12.55
C ILE A 311 -13.55 6.76 -12.36
N GLY A 312 -13.25 5.79 -11.49
CA GLY A 312 -14.11 4.62 -11.26
C GLY A 312 -14.12 3.62 -12.42
N ALA A 313 -12.95 3.30 -12.97
CA ALA A 313 -12.77 2.29 -14.01
C ALA A 313 -11.62 1.35 -13.62
N THR A 314 -11.88 0.04 -13.70
CA THR A 314 -10.85 -1.00 -13.57
C THR A 314 -10.21 -1.20 -14.93
N ILE A 315 -8.88 -1.32 -14.97
CA ILE A 315 -8.10 -1.39 -16.20
C ILE A 315 -7.16 -2.59 -16.19
N GLN A 316 -6.89 -3.15 -17.36
CA GLN A 316 -5.94 -4.25 -17.56
C GLN A 316 -5.15 -4.06 -18.85
N VAL A 317 -4.04 -4.78 -18.98
CA VAL A 317 -3.31 -4.89 -20.26
C VAL A 317 -3.93 -6.06 -21.04
N ASP A 318 -4.33 -5.83 -22.29
CA ASP A 318 -4.90 -6.85 -23.16
C ASP A 318 -3.81 -7.69 -23.88
N PRO A 319 -4.17 -8.79 -24.56
CA PRO A 319 -3.22 -9.63 -25.31
C PRO A 319 -2.51 -8.93 -26.49
N ASN A 320 -2.85 -7.68 -26.82
CA ASN A 320 -2.18 -6.84 -27.81
C ASN A 320 -1.29 -5.76 -27.16
N ASN A 321 -1.03 -5.87 -25.86
CA ASN A 321 -0.31 -4.89 -25.03
C ASN A 321 -0.96 -3.49 -24.97
N GLN A 322 -2.29 -3.41 -25.12
CA GLN A 322 -3.04 -2.16 -24.97
C GLN A 322 -3.70 -2.09 -23.59
N VAL A 323 -3.75 -0.90 -22.98
CA VAL A 323 -4.49 -0.72 -21.71
C VAL A 323 -5.97 -0.51 -22.01
N VAL A 324 -6.82 -1.37 -21.46
CA VAL A 324 -8.26 -1.44 -21.72
C VAL A 324 -9.08 -1.44 -20.44
N VAL A 325 -10.31 -0.93 -20.52
CA VAL A 325 -11.27 -0.98 -19.41
C VAL A 325 -11.82 -2.41 -19.26
N SER A 326 -11.66 -3.00 -18.08
CA SER A 326 -12.11 -4.36 -17.75
C SER A 326 -13.39 -4.41 -16.92
N ASP A 327 -13.59 -3.46 -16.01
CA ASP A 327 -14.85 -3.25 -15.30
C ASP A 327 -15.07 -1.74 -15.02
N LEU A 328 -16.31 -1.36 -14.67
CA LEU A 328 -16.70 0.01 -14.36
C LEU A 328 -17.45 0.05 -13.02
N HIS A 329 -17.09 1.02 -12.17
CA HIS A 329 -17.80 1.26 -10.92
C HIS A 329 -19.22 1.76 -11.22
N PRO A 330 -20.29 1.13 -10.69
CA PRO A 330 -21.67 1.54 -10.94
C PRO A 330 -21.94 2.99 -10.51
N ASN A 331 -22.49 3.81 -11.40
CA ASN A 331 -22.67 5.26 -11.25
C ASN A 331 -21.34 6.04 -11.06
N GLY A 332 -20.18 5.45 -11.37
CA GLY A 332 -18.88 6.11 -11.31
C GLY A 332 -18.66 7.12 -12.45
N PRO A 333 -17.70 8.06 -12.32
CA PRO A 333 -17.45 9.10 -13.34
C PRO A 333 -17.24 8.56 -14.77
N ALA A 334 -16.53 7.45 -14.93
CA ALA A 334 -16.28 6.80 -16.22
C ALA A 334 -17.56 6.25 -16.86
N GLU A 335 -18.39 5.53 -16.10
CA GLU A 335 -19.68 5.01 -16.57
C GLU A 335 -20.63 6.17 -16.93
N MET A 336 -20.69 7.20 -16.09
CA MET A 336 -21.50 8.40 -16.33
C MET A 336 -21.03 9.22 -17.55
N ALA A 337 -19.74 9.20 -17.88
CA ALA A 337 -19.19 9.81 -19.09
C ALA A 337 -19.44 8.95 -20.36
N GLY A 338 -19.90 7.71 -20.22
CA GLY A 338 -20.22 6.81 -21.33
C GLY A 338 -19.05 5.96 -21.82
N ILE A 339 -18.02 5.75 -21.00
CA ILE A 339 -17.01 4.70 -21.18
C ILE A 339 -17.70 3.32 -21.11
N GLN A 340 -17.16 2.34 -21.84
CA GLN A 340 -17.62 0.95 -21.87
C GLN A 340 -16.45 -0.02 -21.63
N ILE A 341 -16.77 -1.21 -21.11
CA ILE A 341 -15.81 -2.31 -21.02
C ILE A 341 -15.31 -2.67 -22.42
N GLY A 342 -13.99 -2.81 -22.58
CA GLY A 342 -13.33 -2.98 -23.88
C GLY A 342 -13.00 -1.68 -24.62
N ASP A 343 -13.27 -0.50 -24.06
CA ASP A 343 -12.67 0.74 -24.54
C ASP A 343 -11.16 0.76 -24.24
N VAL A 344 -10.37 1.16 -25.23
CA VAL A 344 -8.90 1.20 -25.19
C VAL A 344 -8.45 2.63 -24.95
N PHE A 345 -7.56 2.86 -23.98
CA PHE A 345 -6.99 4.19 -23.76
C PHE A 345 -5.95 4.51 -24.85
N THR A 346 -5.92 5.76 -25.35
CA THR A 346 -4.98 6.18 -26.41
C THR A 346 -4.16 7.43 -26.07
N ALA A 347 -4.70 8.36 -25.29
CA ALA A 347 -3.96 9.52 -24.75
C ALA A 347 -4.61 10.03 -23.45
N ILE A 348 -3.81 10.67 -22.58
CA ILE A 348 -4.29 11.39 -21.39
C ILE A 348 -3.82 12.85 -21.49
N ASP A 349 -4.74 13.80 -21.27
CA ASP A 349 -4.53 15.26 -21.39
C ASP A 349 -3.85 15.71 -22.71
N GLY A 350 -3.97 14.88 -23.76
CA GLY A 350 -3.40 15.10 -25.09
C GLY A 350 -2.05 14.41 -25.33
N ASP A 351 -1.39 13.87 -24.30
CA ASP A 351 -0.15 13.10 -24.43
C ASP A 351 -0.47 11.63 -24.76
N PRO A 352 0.01 11.08 -25.89
CA PRO A 352 -0.25 9.69 -26.27
C PRO A 352 0.34 8.68 -25.29
N ILE A 353 -0.42 7.62 -25.01
CA ILE A 353 0.07 6.49 -24.20
C ILE A 353 1.19 5.79 -24.97
N LYS A 354 2.27 5.45 -24.25
CA LYS A 354 3.47 4.85 -24.82
C LYS A 354 3.26 3.34 -24.99
N GLU A 355 3.84 2.78 -26.04
CA GLU A 355 3.89 1.32 -26.22
C GLU A 355 4.60 0.68 -25.02
N GLY A 356 3.93 -0.26 -24.34
CA GLY A 356 4.43 -0.91 -23.14
C GLY A 356 4.09 -0.21 -21.81
N THR A 357 3.36 0.90 -21.79
CA THR A 357 2.83 1.49 -20.53
C THR A 357 1.93 0.49 -19.82
N THR A 358 2.25 0.24 -18.55
CA THR A 358 1.53 -0.68 -17.67
C THR A 358 0.21 -0.09 -17.17
N ALA A 359 -0.68 -0.95 -16.67
CA ALA A 359 -1.90 -0.53 -15.98
C ALA A 359 -1.59 0.32 -14.72
N PHE A 360 -0.49 0.04 -14.03
CA PHE A 360 -0.05 0.80 -12.85
C PHE A 360 0.40 2.23 -13.21
N GLU A 361 1.30 2.37 -14.20
CA GLU A 361 1.72 3.68 -14.69
C GLU A 361 0.55 4.52 -15.22
N LEU A 362 -0.40 3.91 -15.94
CA LEU A 362 -1.58 4.65 -16.39
C LEU A 362 -2.49 5.05 -15.21
N SER A 363 -2.64 4.19 -14.21
CA SER A 363 -3.39 4.50 -12.98
C SER A 363 -2.79 5.71 -12.25
N LEU A 364 -1.46 5.81 -12.14
CA LEU A 364 -0.78 6.96 -11.52
C LEU A 364 -1.09 8.29 -12.23
N ILE A 365 -1.23 8.28 -13.55
CA ILE A 365 -1.54 9.47 -14.37
C ILE A 365 -3.05 9.80 -14.31
N VAL A 366 -3.91 8.78 -14.26
CA VAL A 366 -5.38 8.93 -14.30
C VAL A 366 -5.99 9.24 -12.92
N ARG A 367 -5.39 8.76 -11.81
CA ARG A 367 -5.75 9.16 -10.44
C ARG A 367 -5.37 10.63 -10.16
N GLY A 368 -5.76 11.14 -9.00
CA GLY A 368 -5.43 12.49 -8.52
C GLY A 368 -6.60 13.23 -7.89
N GLU A 369 -6.32 14.43 -7.36
CA GLU A 369 -7.20 15.24 -6.52
C GLU A 369 -8.70 15.24 -6.91
N PRO A 370 -9.62 14.84 -6.00
CA PRO A 370 -11.06 14.84 -6.25
C PRO A 370 -11.60 16.21 -6.67
N GLY A 371 -12.46 16.23 -7.69
CA GLY A 371 -13.01 17.46 -8.26
C GLY A 371 -12.12 18.13 -9.31
N THR A 372 -10.89 17.67 -9.52
CA THR A 372 -10.13 17.98 -10.76
C THR A 372 -10.70 17.21 -11.95
N SER A 373 -10.39 17.66 -13.17
CA SER A 373 -10.73 16.93 -14.39
C SER A 373 -9.48 16.36 -15.06
N VAL A 374 -9.67 15.30 -15.84
CA VAL A 374 -8.70 14.70 -16.75
C VAL A 374 -9.37 14.50 -18.11
N THR A 375 -8.68 14.85 -19.19
CA THR A 375 -9.12 14.58 -20.55
C THR A 375 -8.59 13.20 -20.98
N ILE A 376 -9.48 12.31 -21.40
CA ILE A 376 -9.14 10.94 -21.79
C ILE A 376 -9.53 10.72 -23.24
N SER A 377 -8.55 10.45 -24.10
CA SER A 377 -8.78 9.95 -25.45
C SER A 377 -8.83 8.43 -25.46
N MET A 378 -9.84 7.87 -26.12
CA MET A 378 -10.08 6.44 -26.19
C MET A 378 -10.44 5.98 -27.61
N TYR A 379 -10.19 4.70 -27.89
CA TYR A 379 -10.66 3.97 -29.05
C TYR A 379 -11.67 2.90 -28.63
N ARG A 380 -12.83 2.85 -29.29
CA ARG A 380 -13.87 1.83 -29.08
C ARG A 380 -13.88 0.83 -30.25
N PRO A 381 -13.40 -0.41 -30.06
CA PRO A 381 -13.35 -1.42 -31.13
C PRO A 381 -14.73 -1.80 -31.70
N SER A 382 -15.79 -1.73 -30.88
CA SER A 382 -17.16 -2.07 -31.29
C SER A 382 -17.83 -1.02 -32.19
N GLU A 383 -17.29 0.20 -32.24
CA GLU A 383 -17.78 1.32 -33.06
C GLU A 383 -16.78 1.75 -34.15
N ASP A 384 -15.55 1.21 -34.17
CA ASP A 384 -14.40 1.68 -34.97
C ASP A 384 -14.21 3.21 -34.84
N ARG A 385 -14.24 3.71 -33.59
CA ARG A 385 -14.33 5.15 -33.29
C ARG A 385 -13.34 5.57 -32.21
N ASN A 386 -12.59 6.64 -32.49
CA ASN A 386 -11.85 7.41 -31.50
C ASN A 386 -12.72 8.54 -30.94
N PHE A 387 -12.54 8.87 -29.66
CA PHE A 387 -13.30 9.94 -28.97
C PHE A 387 -12.58 10.42 -27.71
N ASP A 388 -12.88 11.65 -27.31
CA ASP A 388 -12.31 12.30 -26.14
C ASP A 388 -13.40 12.56 -25.10
N LEU A 389 -13.07 12.44 -23.81
CA LEU A 389 -13.96 12.70 -22.67
C LEU A 389 -13.25 13.56 -21.62
N ASP A 390 -13.88 14.66 -21.19
CA ASP A 390 -13.50 15.38 -19.98
C ASP A 390 -14.18 14.71 -18.77
N ILE A 391 -13.42 14.07 -17.89
CA ILE A 391 -13.95 13.34 -16.73
C ILE A 391 -13.46 14.00 -15.44
N THR A 392 -14.39 14.40 -14.58
CA THR A 392 -14.06 14.90 -13.23
C THR A 392 -13.80 13.73 -12.29
N ARG A 393 -12.61 13.71 -11.67
CA ARG A 393 -12.21 12.73 -10.66
C ARG A 393 -13.10 12.82 -9.43
N ALA A 394 -13.44 11.69 -8.83
CA ALA A 394 -14.20 11.58 -7.60
C ALA A 394 -13.50 10.60 -6.64
N ILE A 395 -13.91 10.63 -5.36
CA ILE A 395 -13.63 9.50 -4.47
C ILE A 395 -14.51 8.34 -4.93
N ILE A 396 -13.89 7.20 -5.20
CA ILE A 396 -14.53 5.94 -5.54
C ILE A 396 -14.45 5.05 -4.31
N ASP A 397 -15.61 4.56 -3.86
CA ASP A 397 -15.72 3.60 -2.76
C ASP A 397 -15.82 2.20 -3.40
N GLN A 398 -14.79 1.38 -3.27
CA GLN A 398 -14.73 0.06 -3.93
C GLN A 398 -15.64 -0.94 -3.21
N GLU A 399 -16.39 -1.73 -3.97
CA GLU A 399 -17.28 -2.76 -3.43
C GLU A 399 -16.45 -4.01 -3.07
N ILE A 400 -15.97 -4.08 -1.82
CA ILE A 400 -15.03 -5.13 -1.38
C ILE A 400 -15.74 -6.48 -1.14
N ILE A 401 -16.98 -6.47 -0.64
CA ILE A 401 -17.77 -7.68 -0.37
C ILE A 401 -19.06 -7.69 -1.20
N ARG A 402 -19.42 -8.89 -1.73
CA ARG A 402 -20.76 -9.15 -2.29
C ARG A 402 -21.38 -10.40 -1.69
N THR A 403 -22.51 -10.25 -1.00
CA THR A 403 -23.29 -11.34 -0.40
C THR A 403 -24.52 -11.74 -1.23
N LYS A 404 -24.86 -13.03 -1.24
CA LYS A 404 -26.11 -13.55 -1.83
C LYS A 404 -26.48 -14.94 -1.27
N MET A 405 -27.77 -15.26 -1.14
CA MET A 405 -28.21 -16.65 -0.97
C MET A 405 -28.23 -17.40 -2.31
N LEU A 406 -27.58 -18.57 -2.38
CA LEU A 406 -27.56 -19.46 -3.56
C LEU A 406 -28.68 -20.51 -3.50
N THR A 407 -29.03 -20.96 -2.28
CA THR A 407 -30.13 -21.87 -1.97
C THR A 407 -30.84 -21.40 -0.69
N ASP A 408 -31.78 -22.18 -0.17
CA ASP A 408 -32.42 -21.94 1.14
C ASP A 408 -31.44 -22.07 2.34
N ASP A 409 -30.22 -22.61 2.14
CA ASP A 409 -29.25 -22.93 3.20
C ASP A 409 -27.77 -22.66 2.86
N ILE A 410 -27.43 -22.33 1.61
CA ILE A 410 -26.08 -21.99 1.15
C ILE A 410 -26.02 -20.50 0.81
N GLY A 411 -25.17 -19.77 1.53
CA GLY A 411 -24.77 -18.39 1.22
C GLY A 411 -23.56 -18.33 0.28
N TYR A 412 -23.35 -17.15 -0.29
CA TYR A 412 -22.20 -16.75 -1.10
C TYR A 412 -21.67 -15.43 -0.57
N LEU A 413 -20.35 -15.33 -0.44
CA LEU A 413 -19.66 -14.10 -0.05
C LEU A 413 -18.36 -14.01 -0.88
N TRP A 414 -18.38 -13.17 -1.91
CA TRP A 414 -17.18 -12.81 -2.67
C TRP A 414 -16.41 -11.70 -1.94
N ILE A 415 -15.08 -11.79 -1.93
CA ILE A 415 -14.18 -10.78 -1.35
C ILE A 415 -13.15 -10.39 -2.41
N ASP A 416 -13.14 -9.11 -2.77
CA ASP A 416 -12.21 -8.52 -3.73
C ASP A 416 -10.76 -8.47 -3.19
N SER A 417 -10.60 -7.96 -1.98
CA SER A 417 -9.31 -7.76 -1.30
C SER A 417 -9.53 -7.63 0.21
N PHE A 418 -8.51 -7.86 1.03
CA PHE A 418 -8.60 -7.79 2.50
C PHE A 418 -8.13 -6.42 3.01
N THR A 419 -8.98 -5.39 2.89
CA THR A 419 -8.69 -4.02 3.36
C THR A 419 -8.57 -3.94 4.89
N ASN A 420 -7.95 -2.88 5.40
CA ASN A 420 -7.63 -2.75 6.83
C ASN A 420 -8.86 -2.71 7.77
N ASP A 421 -9.99 -2.18 7.30
CA ASP A 421 -11.23 -2.03 8.09
C ASP A 421 -12.32 -3.07 7.72
N LEU A 422 -11.99 -4.13 6.97
CA LEU A 422 -13.00 -5.04 6.40
C LEU A 422 -13.71 -5.95 7.42
N ALA A 423 -13.06 -6.32 8.52
CA ALA A 423 -13.55 -7.37 9.40
C ALA A 423 -14.99 -7.13 9.92
N PRO A 424 -15.39 -5.91 10.40
CA PRO A 424 -16.77 -5.63 10.77
C PRO A 424 -17.78 -5.74 9.61
N GLU A 425 -17.41 -5.37 8.38
CA GLU A 425 -18.28 -5.54 7.20
C GLU A 425 -18.47 -7.02 6.84
N PHE A 426 -17.41 -7.83 7.04
CA PHE A 426 -17.49 -9.28 6.92
C PHE A 426 -18.37 -9.91 8.01
N GLU A 427 -18.27 -9.46 9.26
CA GLU A 427 -19.14 -9.89 10.36
C GLU A 427 -20.62 -9.59 10.06
N GLU A 428 -20.96 -8.34 9.74
CA GLU A 428 -22.33 -7.94 9.36
C GLU A 428 -22.83 -8.71 8.12
N SER A 429 -21.95 -8.98 7.15
CA SER A 429 -22.26 -9.78 5.96
C SER A 429 -22.56 -11.24 6.28
N MET A 430 -21.81 -11.85 7.20
CA MET A 430 -22.01 -13.23 7.65
C MET A 430 -23.27 -13.35 8.52
N GLU A 431 -23.51 -12.41 9.44
CA GLU A 431 -24.77 -12.34 10.21
C GLU A 431 -25.97 -12.22 9.27
N SER A 432 -25.89 -11.34 8.25
CA SER A 432 -26.94 -11.16 7.23
C SER A 432 -27.24 -12.44 6.43
N LEU A 433 -26.22 -13.24 6.09
CA LEU A 433 -26.43 -14.54 5.46
C LEU A 433 -27.06 -15.56 6.42
N ILE A 434 -26.64 -15.58 7.68
CA ILE A 434 -27.20 -16.47 8.73
C ILE A 434 -28.68 -16.16 8.98
N ASP A 435 -29.05 -14.88 9.11
CA ASP A 435 -30.45 -14.44 9.29
C ASP A 435 -31.34 -14.77 8.07
N GLN A 436 -30.75 -14.85 6.87
CA GLN A 436 -31.41 -15.33 5.66
C GLN A 436 -31.52 -16.87 5.57
N GLY A 437 -30.86 -17.61 6.47
CA GLY A 437 -30.95 -19.07 6.59
C GLY A 437 -29.65 -19.84 6.30
N ALA A 438 -28.55 -19.17 5.99
CA ALA A 438 -27.29 -19.82 5.63
C ALA A 438 -26.72 -20.67 6.78
N LYS A 439 -26.39 -21.92 6.46
CA LYS A 439 -25.64 -22.87 7.32
C LYS A 439 -24.30 -23.27 6.71
N LYS A 440 -24.09 -22.86 5.47
CA LYS A 440 -22.94 -23.18 4.62
C LYS A 440 -22.65 -21.94 3.79
N VAL A 441 -21.38 -21.61 3.56
CA VAL A 441 -21.03 -20.43 2.74
C VAL A 441 -19.96 -20.80 1.72
N VAL A 442 -20.16 -20.37 0.48
CA VAL A 442 -19.10 -20.30 -0.53
C VAL A 442 -18.40 -18.96 -0.38
N PHE A 443 -17.13 -18.97 0.01
CA PHE A 443 -16.26 -17.80 -0.11
C PHE A 443 -15.65 -17.80 -1.51
N ASP A 444 -15.67 -16.66 -2.20
CA ASP A 444 -15.00 -16.51 -3.49
C ASP A 444 -13.84 -15.54 -3.37
N LEU A 445 -12.62 -16.07 -3.51
CA LEU A 445 -11.34 -15.36 -3.40
C LEU A 445 -10.57 -15.41 -4.73
N ARG A 446 -11.22 -15.76 -5.84
CA ARG A 446 -10.61 -15.73 -7.17
C ARG A 446 -10.22 -14.30 -7.52
N ASN A 447 -8.98 -14.12 -7.97
CA ASN A 447 -8.33 -12.83 -8.20
C ASN A 447 -8.15 -11.92 -6.96
N ASN A 448 -8.33 -12.43 -5.74
CA ASN A 448 -8.06 -11.66 -4.51
C ASN A 448 -6.56 -11.71 -4.15
N PRO A 449 -5.81 -10.59 -4.27
CA PRO A 449 -4.35 -10.56 -4.06
C PRO A 449 -3.93 -10.63 -2.58
N GLY A 450 -4.89 -10.74 -1.66
CA GLY A 450 -4.68 -10.67 -0.23
C GLY A 450 -4.93 -9.26 0.32
N GLY A 451 -4.03 -8.79 1.19
CA GLY A 451 -4.18 -7.55 1.95
C GLY A 451 -3.73 -7.74 3.39
N SER A 452 -4.46 -7.14 4.33
CA SER A 452 -4.16 -7.17 5.76
C SER A 452 -4.28 -8.57 6.36
N ALA A 453 -3.15 -9.09 6.82
CA ALA A 453 -3.09 -10.36 7.57
C ALA A 453 -3.72 -10.26 8.97
N GLN A 454 -3.85 -9.03 9.52
CA GLN A 454 -4.60 -8.79 10.76
C GLN A 454 -6.10 -8.95 10.50
N THR A 455 -6.63 -8.29 9.47
CA THR A 455 -8.04 -8.42 9.03
C THR A 455 -8.41 -9.88 8.82
N VAL A 456 -7.57 -10.66 8.12
CA VAL A 456 -7.78 -12.10 7.95
C VAL A 456 -7.73 -12.87 9.27
N SER A 457 -6.84 -12.50 10.21
CA SER A 457 -6.78 -13.16 11.52
C SER A 457 -8.04 -12.92 12.36
N ASP A 458 -8.58 -11.69 12.33
CA ASP A 458 -9.80 -11.31 13.03
C ASP A 458 -11.03 -12.02 12.42
N MET A 459 -11.14 -12.01 11.08
CA MET A 459 -12.16 -12.77 10.35
C MET A 459 -12.06 -14.28 10.60
N LEU A 460 -10.85 -14.84 10.72
CA LEU A 460 -10.66 -16.25 11.04
C LEU A 460 -11.11 -16.57 12.47
N ASP A 461 -10.92 -15.68 13.45
CA ASP A 461 -11.39 -15.92 14.82
C ASP A 461 -12.92 -15.90 14.93
N PHE A 462 -13.59 -15.02 14.17
CA PHE A 462 -15.05 -15.03 14.02
C PHE A 462 -15.59 -16.35 13.43
N LEU A 463 -14.80 -17.04 12.59
CA LEU A 463 -15.16 -18.30 11.93
C LEU A 463 -14.71 -19.58 12.67
N LEU A 464 -13.82 -19.48 13.67
CA LEU A 464 -13.10 -20.64 14.21
C LEU A 464 -13.20 -20.80 15.74
N PRO A 465 -13.32 -22.05 16.23
CA PRO A 465 -13.02 -22.35 17.62
C PRO A 465 -11.50 -22.29 17.84
N LYS A 466 -11.09 -22.08 19.09
CA LYS A 466 -9.70 -21.89 19.52
C LYS A 466 -8.70 -22.81 18.81
N ALA A 467 -7.95 -22.24 17.88
CA ALA A 467 -6.99 -22.92 17.01
C ALA A 467 -5.69 -22.11 16.88
N THR A 468 -4.63 -22.75 16.39
CA THR A 468 -3.50 -22.00 15.80
C THR A 468 -3.88 -21.65 14.36
N LEU A 469 -3.74 -20.39 13.97
CA LEU A 469 -3.97 -19.93 12.60
C LEU A 469 -2.69 -20.14 11.78
N VAL A 470 -1.60 -19.48 12.17
CA VAL A 470 -0.29 -19.65 11.54
C VAL A 470 0.83 -19.74 12.57
N THR A 471 1.96 -20.30 12.13
CA THR A 471 3.26 -20.08 12.77
C THR A 471 4.04 -19.13 11.88
N VAL A 472 4.62 -18.06 12.42
CA VAL A 472 5.46 -17.13 11.68
C VAL A 472 6.91 -17.23 12.13
N GLU A 473 7.85 -17.18 11.19
CA GLU A 473 9.28 -17.10 11.44
C GLU A 473 9.84 -15.85 10.76
N GLY A 474 10.49 -14.98 11.53
CA GLY A 474 10.86 -13.66 11.03
C GLY A 474 12.04 -13.03 11.74
N ARG A 475 12.24 -11.75 11.45
CA ARG A 475 13.32 -10.94 12.03
C ARG A 475 12.81 -9.55 12.39
N SER A 476 13.05 -9.12 13.63
CA SER A 476 12.67 -7.80 14.15
C SER A 476 13.79 -7.23 15.01
N ASP A 477 14.01 -5.92 14.97
CA ASP A 477 15.14 -5.22 15.63
C ASP A 477 16.52 -5.85 15.38
N GLY A 478 16.67 -6.54 14.24
CA GLY A 478 17.86 -7.29 13.84
C GLY A 478 17.92 -8.74 14.31
N GLU A 479 17.13 -9.14 15.30
CA GLU A 479 17.09 -10.47 15.91
C GLU A 479 16.02 -11.40 15.31
N LYS A 480 16.22 -12.71 15.40
CA LYS A 480 15.26 -13.71 14.87
C LYS A 480 14.16 -14.04 15.89
N TYR A 481 12.94 -14.24 15.40
CA TYR A 481 11.82 -14.69 16.22
C TYR A 481 11.00 -15.79 15.54
N THR A 482 10.27 -16.55 16.37
CA THR A 482 9.22 -17.48 15.94
C THR A 482 8.00 -17.22 16.81
N GLU A 483 6.85 -16.97 16.20
CA GLU A 483 5.58 -16.68 16.88
C GLU A 483 4.46 -17.58 16.31
N LYS A 484 3.34 -17.66 17.02
CA LYS A 484 2.11 -18.30 16.54
C LYS A 484 0.94 -17.36 16.77
N TRP A 485 0.09 -17.23 15.76
CA TRP A 485 -1.19 -16.52 15.85
C TRP A 485 -2.31 -17.52 16.12
N TYR A 486 -3.36 -17.09 16.82
CA TYR A 486 -4.40 -17.97 17.33
C TYR A 486 -5.77 -17.34 17.20
N SER A 487 -6.77 -18.18 16.94
CA SER A 487 -8.16 -17.89 17.33
C SER A 487 -8.29 -18.07 18.85
N ASP A 488 -9.07 -17.23 19.51
CA ASP A 488 -9.34 -17.31 20.94
C ASP A 488 -10.61 -18.12 21.28
N ALA A 489 -11.47 -18.35 20.27
CA ALA A 489 -12.85 -18.86 20.29
C ALA A 489 -13.95 -17.79 20.46
N SER A 490 -13.79 -16.61 19.86
CA SER A 490 -14.80 -15.54 19.88
C SER A 490 -16.01 -15.78 18.96
N MET A 491 -15.94 -16.78 18.05
CA MET A 491 -16.96 -17.27 17.11
C MET A 491 -18.33 -16.56 17.10
N GLY A 492 -18.60 -15.80 16.03
CA GLY A 492 -19.95 -15.32 15.71
C GLY A 492 -20.80 -16.30 14.89
N VAL A 493 -20.19 -17.32 14.28
CA VAL A 493 -20.88 -18.34 13.46
C VAL A 493 -21.21 -19.62 14.25
N PRO A 494 -22.20 -20.43 13.80
CA PRO A 494 -22.43 -21.77 14.35
C PRO A 494 -21.20 -22.69 14.22
N GLU A 495 -20.91 -23.50 15.24
CA GLU A 495 -19.76 -24.41 15.26
C GLU A 495 -19.85 -25.49 14.15
N ASP A 496 -21.04 -25.84 13.70
CA ASP A 496 -21.32 -26.79 12.62
C ASP A 496 -21.41 -26.15 11.21
N MET A 497 -21.17 -24.84 11.08
CA MET A 497 -21.07 -24.18 9.79
C MET A 497 -19.85 -24.71 8.99
N THR A 498 -20.07 -24.92 7.69
CA THR A 498 -19.08 -25.49 6.75
C THR A 498 -18.92 -24.62 5.51
N TYR A 499 -17.71 -24.65 4.92
CA TYR A 499 -17.33 -23.73 3.84
C TYR A 499 -16.83 -24.46 2.59
N ALA A 500 -17.04 -23.82 1.46
CA ALA A 500 -16.25 -24.05 0.25
C ALA A 500 -15.54 -22.74 -0.12
N ILE A 501 -14.36 -22.81 -0.71
CA ILE A 501 -13.59 -21.62 -1.10
C ILE A 501 -13.20 -21.75 -2.56
N LEU A 502 -13.58 -20.77 -3.38
CA LEU A 502 -13.13 -20.65 -4.76
C LEU A 502 -11.80 -19.90 -4.79
N VAL A 503 -10.80 -20.49 -5.44
CA VAL A 503 -9.43 -19.97 -5.54
C VAL A 503 -8.86 -20.16 -6.95
N ASN A 504 -7.89 -19.33 -7.33
CA ASN A 504 -7.14 -19.45 -8.58
C ASN A 504 -5.71 -18.91 -8.44
N GLU A 505 -4.97 -18.82 -9.55
CA GLU A 505 -3.55 -18.42 -9.62
C GLU A 505 -3.26 -17.00 -9.13
N ASN A 506 -4.29 -16.15 -9.05
CA ASN A 506 -4.22 -14.78 -8.55
C ASN A 506 -4.72 -14.64 -7.10
N SER A 507 -5.25 -15.72 -6.49
CA SER A 507 -5.51 -15.77 -5.04
C SER A 507 -4.16 -15.80 -4.31
N ALA A 508 -3.81 -14.75 -3.56
CA ALA A 508 -2.47 -14.59 -2.99
C ALA A 508 -2.47 -14.16 -1.51
N SER A 509 -1.35 -14.41 -0.82
CA SER A 509 -0.99 -13.76 0.45
C SER A 509 -2.04 -13.99 1.56
N ALA A 510 -2.81 -12.97 1.94
CA ALA A 510 -3.84 -13.09 2.96
C ALA A 510 -4.99 -14.03 2.54
N SER A 511 -5.28 -14.14 1.23
CA SER A 511 -6.22 -15.12 0.67
C SER A 511 -5.76 -16.55 0.90
N GLU A 512 -4.45 -16.79 0.80
CA GLU A 512 -3.83 -18.09 1.01
C GLU A 512 -3.79 -18.44 2.51
N LEU A 513 -3.53 -17.44 3.37
CA LEU A 513 -3.63 -17.59 4.82
C LEU A 513 -5.06 -17.95 5.25
N PHE A 514 -6.08 -17.23 4.77
CA PHE A 514 -7.50 -17.52 5.06
C PHE A 514 -7.89 -18.94 4.59
N SER A 515 -7.61 -19.25 3.32
CA SER A 515 -7.98 -20.53 2.71
C SER A 515 -7.25 -21.71 3.35
N GLY A 516 -5.95 -21.57 3.55
CA GLY A 516 -5.10 -22.58 4.17
C GLY A 516 -5.48 -22.86 5.62
N CYS A 517 -5.80 -21.83 6.42
CA CYS A 517 -6.29 -22.00 7.79
C CYS A 517 -7.58 -22.83 7.84
N LEU A 518 -8.61 -22.42 7.09
CA LEU A 518 -9.91 -23.10 7.11
C LEU A 518 -9.83 -24.52 6.55
N ARG A 519 -9.02 -24.76 5.50
CA ARG A 519 -8.74 -26.10 4.97
C ARG A 519 -8.03 -26.99 5.98
N ASP A 520 -6.98 -26.48 6.63
CA ASP A 520 -6.14 -27.28 7.52
C ASP A 520 -6.84 -27.65 8.82
N LEU A 521 -7.77 -26.82 9.28
CA LEU A 521 -8.65 -27.08 10.42
C LEU A 521 -9.91 -27.88 10.04
N GLY A 522 -10.06 -28.28 8.78
CA GLY A 522 -11.16 -29.13 8.30
C GLY A 522 -12.53 -28.44 8.23
N LYS A 523 -12.54 -27.12 8.08
CA LYS A 523 -13.73 -26.26 7.99
C LYS A 523 -14.11 -25.90 6.56
N ALA A 524 -13.12 -25.81 5.67
CA ALA A 524 -13.29 -25.49 4.26
C ALA A 524 -12.80 -26.60 3.32
N TYR A 525 -13.30 -26.57 2.09
CA TYR A 525 -12.86 -27.37 0.95
C TYR A 525 -12.56 -26.44 -0.22
N LEU A 526 -11.33 -26.48 -0.76
CA LEU A 526 -10.87 -25.56 -1.80
C LEU A 526 -11.18 -26.11 -3.19
N ILE A 527 -11.73 -25.26 -4.05
CA ILE A 527 -12.16 -25.58 -5.42
C ILE A 527 -11.61 -24.52 -6.37
N GLY A 528 -11.18 -24.95 -7.56
CA GLY A 528 -10.69 -24.05 -8.59
C GLY A 528 -9.28 -24.43 -9.03
N GLU A 529 -8.36 -23.47 -9.01
CA GLU A 529 -6.99 -23.62 -9.49
C GLU A 529 -5.97 -23.27 -8.40
N LYS A 530 -4.73 -23.72 -8.56
CA LYS A 530 -3.63 -23.55 -7.59
C LYS A 530 -3.37 -22.07 -7.29
N THR A 531 -3.19 -21.71 -6.01
CA THR A 531 -2.93 -20.32 -5.59
C THR A 531 -1.51 -19.82 -5.89
N TYR A 532 -1.32 -18.50 -5.78
CA TYR A 532 -0.12 -17.77 -6.22
C TYR A 532 1.20 -18.25 -5.58
N GLY A 533 1.22 -18.51 -4.27
CA GLY A 533 2.42 -18.89 -3.52
C GLY A 533 3.14 -17.74 -2.82
N LYS A 534 2.40 -16.81 -2.20
CA LYS A 534 2.96 -15.78 -1.32
C LYS A 534 2.77 -16.15 0.15
N GLY A 535 3.77 -16.86 0.67
CA GLY A 535 3.94 -17.25 2.07
C GLY A 535 4.73 -16.24 2.92
N THR A 536 5.12 -15.08 2.39
CA THR A 536 5.79 -14.02 3.15
C THR A 536 4.90 -12.83 3.49
N GLY A 537 5.15 -12.27 4.68
CA GLY A 537 4.57 -11.03 5.17
C GLY A 537 5.55 -9.86 5.08
N THR A 538 5.03 -8.69 4.70
CA THR A 538 5.81 -7.47 4.53
C THR A 538 5.39 -6.37 5.51
N MET A 539 6.29 -5.44 5.78
CA MET A 539 6.02 -4.18 6.48
C MET A 539 6.30 -3.02 5.54
N LEU A 540 5.30 -2.15 5.37
CA LEU A 540 5.42 -0.91 4.63
C LEU A 540 5.88 0.20 5.58
N LEU A 541 7.04 0.78 5.30
CA LEU A 541 7.72 1.75 6.18
C LEU A 541 7.85 3.11 5.47
N PRO A 542 7.11 4.15 5.91
CA PRO A 542 7.21 5.49 5.33
C PRO A 542 8.52 6.21 5.67
N LEU A 543 8.96 7.07 4.76
CA LEU A 543 10.13 7.92 4.87
C LEU A 543 9.73 9.40 4.98
N ASN A 544 10.70 10.28 5.27
CA ASN A 544 10.44 11.67 5.68
C ASN A 544 10.03 12.62 4.53
N ASP A 545 10.17 12.18 3.29
CA ASP A 545 9.83 12.88 2.05
C ASP A 545 8.47 12.47 1.47
N GLY A 546 7.82 11.45 2.05
CA GLY A 546 6.57 10.87 1.58
C GLY A 546 6.73 9.53 0.85
N SER A 547 7.95 9.14 0.48
CA SER A 547 8.24 7.82 -0.09
C SER A 547 8.11 6.70 0.96
N ALA A 548 8.21 5.43 0.55
CA ALA A 548 8.21 4.30 1.47
C ALA A 548 9.10 3.13 1.00
N VAL A 549 9.40 2.22 1.92
CA VAL A 549 10.00 0.92 1.59
C VAL A 549 9.09 -0.19 2.11
N ASN A 550 8.66 -1.08 1.21
CA ASN A 550 8.04 -2.34 1.61
C ASN A 550 9.14 -3.38 1.85
N ILE A 551 9.19 -3.99 3.03
CA ILE A 551 10.26 -4.93 3.43
C ILE A 551 9.65 -6.28 3.81
N THR A 552 10.21 -7.38 3.31
CA THR A 552 9.85 -8.72 3.76
C THR A 552 10.42 -9.01 5.15
N VAL A 553 9.56 -9.35 6.13
CA VAL A 553 9.94 -9.44 7.55
C VAL A 553 9.70 -10.82 8.19
N PHE A 554 8.77 -11.61 7.65
CA PHE A 554 8.53 -12.99 8.09
C PHE A 554 8.04 -13.89 6.94
N GLN A 555 8.27 -15.20 7.09
CA GLN A 555 7.55 -16.27 6.39
C GLN A 555 6.47 -16.85 7.33
N TYR A 556 5.35 -17.30 6.78
CA TYR A 556 4.30 -17.99 7.54
C TYR A 556 4.08 -19.43 7.09
N PHE A 557 3.68 -20.26 8.05
CA PHE A 557 3.34 -21.67 7.89
C PHE A 557 1.90 -21.91 8.34
N LEU A 558 1.15 -22.67 7.55
CA LEU A 558 -0.24 -23.06 7.80
C LEU A 558 -0.37 -23.99 9.04
N PRO A 559 -1.59 -24.27 9.57
CA PRO A 559 -1.75 -25.06 10.80
C PRO A 559 -1.10 -26.44 10.78
N LYS A 560 -0.97 -27.10 9.62
CA LYS A 560 -0.24 -28.39 9.48
C LYS A 560 1.29 -28.26 9.46
N GLY A 561 1.82 -27.05 9.29
CA GLY A 561 3.25 -26.77 9.11
C GLY A 561 3.69 -26.62 7.64
N ASP A 562 2.76 -26.60 6.69
CA ASP A 562 3.05 -26.38 5.28
C ASP A 562 3.47 -24.91 5.03
N ALA A 563 4.50 -24.71 4.21
CA ALA A 563 4.94 -23.39 3.74
C ALA A 563 4.23 -23.02 2.43
N VAL A 564 3.94 -21.73 2.23
CA VAL A 564 3.21 -21.22 1.05
C VAL A 564 4.14 -20.54 0.03
N GLU A 565 5.26 -19.94 0.46
CA GLU A 565 6.18 -19.19 -0.42
C GLU A 565 6.75 -20.09 -1.52
N ASP A 566 6.75 -19.63 -2.78
CA ASP A 566 7.12 -20.36 -4.00
C ASP A 566 6.34 -21.67 -4.27
N VAL A 567 5.39 -22.05 -3.40
CA VAL A 567 4.71 -23.35 -3.43
C VAL A 567 3.22 -23.21 -3.70
N GLY A 568 2.55 -22.20 -3.14
CA GLY A 568 1.09 -22.05 -3.23
C GLY A 568 0.30 -23.16 -2.53
N ILE A 569 -1.01 -23.11 -2.70
CA ILE A 569 -1.97 -24.02 -2.11
C ILE A 569 -2.69 -24.73 -3.27
N GLU A 570 -2.50 -26.05 -3.34
CA GLU A 570 -3.30 -26.90 -4.23
C GLU A 570 -4.76 -26.95 -3.71
N PRO A 571 -5.77 -26.79 -4.57
CA PRO A 571 -7.17 -26.97 -4.19
C PRO A 571 -7.46 -28.45 -3.89
N ASP A 572 -8.37 -28.71 -2.96
CA ASP A 572 -8.83 -30.07 -2.66
C ASP A 572 -9.58 -30.70 -3.86
N LYS A 573 -10.11 -29.85 -4.76
CA LYS A 573 -10.65 -30.23 -6.06
C LYS A 573 -10.30 -29.21 -7.16
N GLU A 574 -9.39 -29.61 -8.04
CA GLU A 574 -9.07 -28.91 -9.29
C GLU A 574 -10.31 -28.79 -10.20
N VAL A 575 -10.64 -27.57 -10.60
CA VAL A 575 -11.67 -27.20 -11.59
C VAL A 575 -11.20 -25.95 -12.33
N ILE A 576 -10.77 -26.11 -13.58
CA ILE A 576 -10.40 -24.98 -14.44
C ILE A 576 -11.67 -24.21 -14.84
N LEU A 577 -11.66 -22.87 -14.75
CA LEU A 577 -12.78 -22.02 -15.19
C LEU A 577 -12.98 -22.12 -16.72
N ASP A 578 -14.22 -22.07 -17.21
CA ASP A 578 -14.44 -22.07 -18.67
C ASP A 578 -13.74 -20.86 -19.34
N SER A 579 -13.00 -21.15 -20.41
CA SER A 579 -12.22 -20.19 -21.19
C SER A 579 -12.97 -18.97 -21.70
N GLU A 580 -14.29 -19.00 -21.87
CA GLU A 580 -15.09 -17.82 -22.21
C GLU A 580 -15.51 -17.01 -20.97
N LEU A 581 -15.73 -17.68 -19.82
CA LEU A 581 -16.03 -17.03 -18.54
C LEU A 581 -14.78 -16.38 -17.92
N ALA A 582 -13.61 -16.99 -18.09
CA ALA A 582 -12.31 -16.47 -17.65
C ALA A 582 -11.88 -15.14 -18.33
N LYS A 583 -12.63 -14.68 -19.34
CA LYS A 583 -12.44 -13.36 -19.97
C LYS A 583 -13.28 -12.26 -19.31
N LEU A 584 -14.18 -12.62 -18.41
CA LEU A 584 -15.02 -11.70 -17.63
C LEU A 584 -14.34 -11.44 -16.27
N PRO A 585 -14.51 -10.25 -15.68
CA PRO A 585 -14.25 -10.08 -14.25
C PRO A 585 -15.07 -11.10 -13.45
N ILE A 586 -14.51 -11.70 -12.39
CA ILE A 586 -15.24 -12.63 -11.49
C ILE A 586 -16.57 -12.00 -11.02
N SER A 587 -16.49 -10.71 -10.67
CA SER A 587 -17.57 -9.72 -10.48
C SER A 587 -18.80 -9.85 -11.42
N ARG A 588 -18.61 -10.34 -12.65
CA ARG A 588 -19.58 -10.34 -13.75
C ARG A 588 -19.96 -11.73 -14.28
N ILE A 589 -19.39 -12.82 -13.75
CA ILE A 589 -19.67 -14.19 -14.23
C ILE A 589 -21.11 -14.60 -13.86
N PRO A 590 -21.92 -15.16 -14.79
CA PRO A 590 -23.24 -15.72 -14.45
C PRO A 590 -23.10 -16.92 -13.52
N GLN A 591 -23.65 -16.84 -12.30
CA GLN A 591 -23.47 -17.86 -11.26
C GLN A 591 -24.04 -19.24 -11.62
N ASP A 592 -24.97 -19.32 -12.56
CA ASP A 592 -25.54 -20.55 -13.12
C ASP A 592 -24.73 -21.14 -14.29
N GLU A 593 -23.81 -20.38 -14.87
CA GLU A 593 -22.83 -20.83 -15.87
C GLU A 593 -21.44 -21.14 -15.24
N ASP A 594 -21.11 -20.50 -14.10
CA ASP A 594 -19.85 -20.68 -13.37
C ASP A 594 -19.62 -22.13 -12.88
N ASN A 595 -18.75 -22.85 -13.59
CA ASN A 595 -18.48 -24.26 -13.33
C ASN A 595 -17.68 -24.52 -12.04
N GLN A 596 -16.95 -23.53 -11.50
CA GLN A 596 -16.26 -23.64 -10.22
C GLN A 596 -17.27 -23.45 -9.07
N LEU A 597 -18.14 -22.44 -9.16
CA LEU A 597 -19.21 -22.18 -8.19
C LEU A 597 -20.23 -23.32 -8.15
N GLN A 598 -20.60 -23.89 -9.30
CA GLN A 598 -21.51 -25.05 -9.31
C GLN A 598 -20.90 -26.29 -8.62
N GLU A 599 -19.58 -26.51 -8.71
CA GLU A 599 -18.93 -27.59 -7.96
C GLU A 599 -18.95 -27.30 -6.44
N ALA A 600 -18.71 -26.06 -6.02
CA ALA A 600 -18.81 -25.67 -4.60
C ALA A 600 -20.22 -25.85 -4.03
N ILE A 601 -21.24 -25.44 -4.79
CA ILE A 601 -22.65 -25.66 -4.47
C ILE A 601 -22.95 -27.17 -4.36
N ASN A 602 -22.36 -28.03 -5.21
CA ASN A 602 -22.58 -29.46 -5.17
C ASN A 602 -21.88 -30.13 -3.98
N TYR A 603 -20.61 -29.80 -3.72
CA TYR A 603 -19.86 -30.27 -2.54
C TYR A 603 -20.61 -29.94 -1.23
N LEU A 604 -21.12 -28.70 -1.11
CA LEU A 604 -21.84 -28.26 0.08
C LEU A 604 -23.22 -28.92 0.23
N LYS A 605 -23.88 -29.39 -0.84
CA LYS A 605 -25.13 -30.16 -0.73
C LYS A 605 -24.94 -31.56 -0.14
N ASP A 606 -23.74 -32.13 -0.28
CA ASP A 606 -23.41 -33.49 0.18
C ASP A 606 -22.89 -33.54 1.64
N GLN A 607 -22.76 -32.38 2.32
CA GLN A 607 -22.44 -32.27 3.76
C GLN A 607 -23.70 -32.24 4.65
#